data_AF-A0A5Q0GRC5-F1
#
_entry.id   AF-A0A5Q0GRC5-F1
#
_cell.length_a   1.000
_cell.length_b   1.000
_cell.length_c   1.000
_cell.angle_alpha   90.00
_cell.angle_beta   90.00
_cell.angle_gamma   90.00
#
_symmetry.space_group_name_H-M   'P 1'
#
loop_
_entity.id
_entity.type
_entity.pdbx_description
1 polymer ?
#
loop_
_entity_poly.entity_id
_entity_poly.type
_entity_poly.pdbx_seq_one_letter_code
_entity_poly.pdbx_strand_id
1 'polypeptide(L)'
;MTLKRINTVLALLVVLAGLYFGLSFLLDGQGAASGFGITPWPRGESSGYFVVKAVRDFAYALVVLVLLLLRQRRALGWVVLADAIIPVGDAIAVVTHGGTVATALAVHGSAAVLVVAIAGSLLWEQRRATA
;
A
#
# COMPACT_ATOMS: atom_id res chain seq x y z
N MET A 1 -23.83 9.51 -2.45
CA MET A 1 -22.73 9.62 -3.44
C MET A 1 -22.77 8.41 -4.37
N THR A 2 -22.37 8.53 -5.65
CA THR A 2 -22.33 7.36 -6.56
C THR A 2 -21.15 6.44 -6.21
N LEU A 3 -21.28 5.12 -6.45
CA LEU A 3 -20.19 4.14 -6.22
C LEU A 3 -18.88 4.56 -6.91
N LYS A 4 -19.01 5.09 -8.13
CA LYS A 4 -17.91 5.66 -8.91
C LYS A 4 -17.16 6.79 -8.20
N ARG A 5 -17.86 7.69 -7.51
CA ARG A 5 -17.22 8.78 -6.74
C ARG A 5 -16.52 8.23 -5.51
N ILE A 6 -17.17 7.32 -4.78
CA ILE A 6 -16.58 6.65 -3.61
C ILE A 6 -15.29 5.94 -3.99
N ASN A 7 -15.31 5.11 -5.04
CA ASN A 7 -14.15 4.38 -5.51
C ASN A 7 -13.02 5.28 -6.03
N THR A 8 -13.36 6.44 -6.61
CA THR A 8 -12.35 7.44 -7.00
C THR A 8 -11.63 8.00 -5.78
N VAL A 9 -12.37 8.31 -4.71
CA VAL A 9 -11.78 8.77 -3.44
C VAL A 9 -10.94 7.66 -2.81
N LEU A 10 -11.45 6.42 -2.75
CA LEU A 10 -10.70 5.29 -2.19
C LEU A 10 -9.40 5.02 -2.96
N ALA A 11 -9.43 5.05 -4.31
CA ALA A 11 -8.24 4.91 -5.12
C ALA A 11 -7.24 6.05 -4.87
N LEU A 12 -7.72 7.30 -4.72
CA LEU A 12 -6.86 8.42 -4.37
C LEU A 12 -6.22 8.24 -2.99
N LEU A 13 -6.95 7.70 -2.00
CA LEU A 13 -6.39 7.39 -0.69
C LEU A 13 -5.29 6.33 -0.76
N VAL A 14 -5.41 5.32 -1.63
CA VAL A 14 -4.33 4.35 -1.88
C VAL A 14 -3.08 5.04 -2.44
N VAL A 15 -3.25 5.95 -3.41
CA VAL A 15 -2.14 6.76 -3.95
C VAL A 15 -1.48 7.58 -2.83
N LEU A 16 -2.29 8.33 -2.07
CA LEU A 16 -1.78 9.20 -1.02
C LEU A 16 -1.08 8.42 0.08
N ALA A 17 -1.57 7.22 0.45
CA ALA A 17 -0.92 6.35 1.40
C ALA A 17 0.47 5.91 0.92
N GLY A 18 0.60 5.45 -0.32
CA GLY A 18 1.90 5.05 -0.87
C GLY A 18 2.89 6.22 -1.00
N LEU A 19 2.42 7.39 -1.45
CA LEU A 19 3.26 8.60 -1.47
C LEU A 19 3.69 9.02 -0.05
N TYR A 20 2.80 8.91 0.93
CA TYR A 20 3.08 9.23 2.32
C TYR A 20 4.14 8.27 2.91
N PHE A 21 4.00 6.96 2.71
CA PHE A 21 5.00 5.99 3.17
C PHE A 21 6.33 6.18 2.47
N GLY A 22 6.33 6.40 1.14
CA GLY A 22 7.53 6.70 0.37
C GLY A 22 8.26 7.92 0.92
N LEU A 23 7.52 9.01 1.14
CA LEU A 23 8.08 10.26 1.68
C LEU A 23 8.59 10.09 3.12
N SER A 24 7.85 9.34 3.95
CA SER A 24 8.23 9.09 5.34
C SER A 24 9.54 8.31 5.43
N PHE A 25 9.69 7.23 4.64
CA PHE A 25 10.93 6.46 4.62
C PHE A 25 12.10 7.23 3.98
N LEU A 26 11.83 8.15 3.06
CA LEU A 26 12.85 8.99 2.44
C LEU A 26 13.37 10.08 3.38
N LEU A 27 12.47 10.75 4.11
CA LEU A 27 12.81 11.90 4.96
C LEU A 27 13.19 11.51 6.39
N ASP A 28 12.50 10.52 6.97
CA ASP A 28 12.72 10.04 8.33
C ASP A 28 12.57 8.51 8.39
N GLY A 29 13.48 7.80 7.73
CA GLY A 29 13.47 6.34 7.67
C GLY A 29 13.50 5.65 9.04
N GLN A 30 14.16 6.26 10.03
CA GLN A 30 14.22 5.73 11.40
C GLN A 30 12.86 5.85 12.09
N GLY A 31 12.22 7.01 12.03
CA GLY A 31 10.88 7.21 12.58
C GLY A 31 9.86 6.31 11.88
N ALA A 32 9.89 6.26 10.55
CA ALA A 32 9.00 5.41 9.75
C ALA A 32 9.16 3.91 10.10
N ALA A 33 10.40 3.44 10.29
CA ALA A 33 10.67 2.04 10.61
C ALA A 33 10.25 1.63 12.03
N SER A 34 10.23 2.56 12.99
CA SER A 34 9.90 2.25 14.39
C SER A 34 8.50 1.66 14.59
N GLY A 35 7.54 2.02 13.71
CA GLY A 35 6.18 1.49 13.72
C GLY A 35 5.98 0.23 12.88
N PHE A 36 7.00 -0.22 12.13
CA PHE A 36 6.87 -1.31 11.16
C PHE A 36 6.74 -2.68 11.85
N GLY A 37 7.31 -2.84 13.04
CA GLY A 37 7.28 -4.09 13.82
C GLY A 37 8.48 -5.01 13.64
N ILE A 38 9.59 -4.53 13.05
CA ILE A 38 10.86 -5.27 12.94
C ILE A 38 11.95 -4.52 13.69
N THR A 39 12.67 -5.21 14.58
CA THR A 39 13.77 -4.63 15.37
C THR A 39 14.99 -5.56 15.46
N PRO A 40 16.23 -5.02 15.42
CA PRO A 40 16.57 -3.62 15.13
C PRO A 40 16.37 -3.29 13.64
N TRP A 41 15.90 -2.08 13.34
CA TRP A 41 15.81 -1.59 11.96
C TRP A 41 17.15 -0.99 11.49
N PRO A 42 17.37 -0.84 10.16
CA PRO A 42 18.66 -0.46 9.60
C PRO A 42 19.28 0.82 10.18
N ARG A 43 20.61 0.81 10.36
CA ARG A 43 21.43 1.94 10.85
C ARG A 43 22.75 2.02 10.09
N GLY A 44 23.41 3.18 10.15
CA GLY A 44 24.66 3.43 9.39
C GLY A 44 24.45 3.18 7.90
N GLU A 45 25.41 2.51 7.24
CA GLU A 45 25.34 2.20 5.81
C GLU A 45 24.08 1.41 5.40
N SER A 46 23.57 0.53 6.28
CA SER A 46 22.34 -0.23 5.99
C SER A 46 21.09 0.64 5.91
N SER A 47 21.12 1.89 6.40
CA SER A 47 19.99 2.82 6.28
C SER A 47 19.64 3.17 4.81
N GLY A 48 20.53 2.88 3.85
CA GLY A 48 20.20 2.93 2.42
C GLY A 48 18.99 2.08 2.02
N TYR A 49 18.64 1.04 2.79
CA TYR A 49 17.41 0.26 2.56
C TYR A 49 16.12 1.07 2.74
N PHE A 50 16.14 2.19 3.47
CA PHE A 50 14.98 3.08 3.55
C PHE A 50 14.69 3.75 2.22
N VAL A 51 15.72 4.16 1.47
CA VAL A 51 15.57 4.68 0.11
C VAL A 51 14.99 3.59 -0.79
N VAL A 52 15.50 2.36 -0.69
CA VAL A 52 15.00 1.21 -1.47
C VAL A 52 13.51 0.96 -1.20
N LYS A 53 13.06 1.05 0.05
CA LYS A 53 11.63 0.97 0.38
C LYS A 53 10.86 2.17 -0.18
N ALA A 54 11.36 3.38 0.05
CA ALA A 54 10.71 4.61 -0.35
C ALA A 54 10.42 4.67 -1.85
N VAL A 55 11.39 4.30 -2.70
CA VAL A 55 11.21 4.33 -4.17
C VAL A 55 10.20 3.29 -4.66
N ARG A 56 10.08 2.15 -3.98
CA ARG A 56 9.03 1.16 -4.29
C ARG A 56 7.66 1.70 -3.90
N ASP A 57 7.57 2.36 -2.76
CA ASP A 57 6.34 3.00 -2.30
C ASP A 57 5.86 4.10 -3.25
N PHE A 58 6.79 4.92 -3.77
CA PHE A 58 6.48 5.87 -4.83
C PHE A 58 6.07 5.19 -6.15
N ALA A 59 6.78 4.13 -6.55
CA ALA A 59 6.53 3.48 -7.83
C ALA A 59 5.11 2.93 -7.94
N TYR A 60 4.64 2.13 -6.97
CA TYR A 60 3.27 1.60 -7.05
C TYR A 60 2.21 2.70 -6.92
N ALA A 61 2.44 3.71 -6.06
CA ALA A 61 1.51 4.83 -5.91
C ALA A 61 1.34 5.61 -7.22
N LEU A 62 2.44 5.82 -7.96
CA LEU A 62 2.41 6.47 -9.27
C LEU A 62 1.70 5.62 -10.32
N VAL A 63 1.88 4.29 -10.32
CA VAL A 63 1.14 3.39 -11.22
C VAL A 63 -0.37 3.50 -10.98
N VAL A 64 -0.81 3.44 -9.72
CA VAL A 64 -2.23 3.59 -9.35
C VAL A 64 -2.75 4.98 -9.77
N LEU A 65 -1.97 6.04 -9.53
CA LEU A 65 -2.34 7.40 -9.91
C LEU A 65 -2.49 7.56 -11.43
N VAL A 66 -1.55 7.04 -12.21
CA VAL A 66 -1.60 7.08 -13.67
C VAL A 66 -2.84 6.36 -14.18
N LEU A 67 -3.15 5.16 -13.68
CA LEU A 67 -4.35 4.42 -14.09
C LEU A 67 -5.64 5.16 -13.71
N LEU A 68 -5.66 5.83 -12.55
CA LEU A 68 -6.78 6.66 -12.12
C LEU A 68 -6.97 7.87 -13.05
N LEU A 69 -5.91 8.60 -13.38
CA LEU A 69 -5.93 9.78 -14.25
C LEU A 69 -6.30 9.43 -15.70
N LEU A 70 -5.77 8.31 -16.21
CA LEU A 70 -6.10 7.77 -17.53
C LEU A 70 -7.46 7.05 -17.58
N ARG A 71 -8.18 7.01 -16.44
CA ARG A 71 -9.52 6.40 -16.30
C ARG A 71 -9.55 4.91 -16.66
N GLN A 72 -8.42 4.22 -16.53
CA GLN A 72 -8.28 2.78 -16.80
C GLN A 72 -8.82 1.94 -15.62
N ARG A 73 -10.13 2.03 -15.38
CA ARG A 73 -10.80 1.55 -14.15
C ARG A 73 -10.64 0.06 -13.87
N ARG A 74 -10.75 -0.79 -14.89
CA ARG A 74 -10.58 -2.24 -14.72
C ARG A 74 -9.13 -2.60 -14.40
N ALA A 75 -8.17 -2.00 -15.10
CA ALA A 75 -6.75 -2.18 -14.82
C ALA A 75 -6.39 -1.66 -13.43
N LEU A 76 -6.91 -0.49 -13.04
CA LEU A 76 -6.76 0.09 -11.71
C LEU A 76 -7.18 -0.90 -10.61
N GLY A 77 -8.35 -1.54 -10.73
CA GLY A 77 -8.81 -2.52 -9.76
C GLY A 77 -7.87 -3.74 -9.63
N TRP A 78 -7.34 -4.24 -10.74
CA TRP A 78 -6.38 -5.35 -10.73
C TRP A 78 -5.00 -4.95 -10.18
N VAL A 79 -4.53 -3.75 -10.49
CA VAL A 79 -3.26 -3.24 -9.94
C VAL A 79 -3.37 -3.03 -8.43
N VAL A 80 -4.45 -2.41 -7.95
CA VAL A 80 -4.67 -2.26 -6.49
C VAL A 80 -4.78 -3.64 -5.81
N LEU A 81 -5.37 -4.64 -6.48
CA LEU A 81 -5.37 -6.01 -5.95
C LEU A 81 -3.95 -6.59 -5.86
N ALA A 82 -3.12 -6.37 -6.88
CA ALA A 82 -1.73 -6.80 -6.87
C ALA A 82 -0.91 -6.07 -5.79
N ASP A 83 -1.17 -4.79 -5.55
CA ASP A 83 -0.52 -4.00 -4.49
C ASP A 83 -0.81 -4.57 -3.09
N ALA A 84 -1.91 -5.31 -2.89
CA ALA A 84 -2.18 -5.99 -1.62
C ALA A 84 -1.11 -7.03 -1.24
N ILE A 85 -0.29 -7.49 -2.20
CA ILE A 85 0.87 -8.35 -1.92
C ILE A 85 1.86 -7.64 -0.98
N ILE A 86 1.97 -6.31 -1.05
CA ILE A 86 2.91 -5.52 -0.25
C ILE A 86 2.61 -5.67 1.26
N PRO A 87 1.42 -5.28 1.78
CA PRO A 87 1.14 -5.45 3.20
C PRO A 87 1.06 -6.94 3.62
N VAL A 88 0.73 -7.87 2.73
CA VAL A 88 0.85 -9.31 3.04
C VAL A 88 2.31 -9.71 3.26
N GLY A 89 3.20 -9.25 2.37
CA GLY A 89 4.64 -9.45 2.50
C GLY A 89 5.21 -8.79 3.76
N ASP A 90 4.75 -7.58 4.09
CA ASP A 90 5.15 -6.85 5.30
C ASP A 90 4.70 -7.61 6.57
N ALA A 91 3.48 -8.14 6.60
CA ALA A 91 3.00 -8.98 7.70
C ALA A 91 3.87 -10.23 7.88
N ILE A 92 4.22 -10.91 6.78
CA ILE A 92 5.12 -12.07 6.77
C ILE A 92 6.51 -11.66 7.27
N ALA A 93 7.04 -10.53 6.82
CA ALA A 93 8.34 -10.03 7.25
C ALA A 93 8.37 -9.80 8.77
N VAL A 94 7.34 -9.18 9.33
CA VAL A 94 7.21 -8.97 10.78
C VAL A 94 7.27 -10.29 11.54
N VAL A 95 6.42 -11.26 11.22
CA VAL A 95 6.37 -12.53 11.98
C VAL A 95 7.62 -13.39 11.80
N THR A 96 8.28 -13.30 10.66
CA THR A 96 9.50 -14.08 10.36
C THR A 96 10.78 -13.45 10.91
N HIS A 97 10.75 -12.17 11.30
CA HIS A 97 11.92 -11.42 11.78
C HIS A 97 11.74 -10.89 13.20
N GLY A 98 11.11 -11.70 14.06
CA GLY A 98 11.04 -11.45 15.51
C GLY A 98 9.96 -10.46 15.96
N GLY A 99 9.15 -9.94 15.04
CA GLY A 99 7.98 -9.13 15.36
C GLY A 99 6.79 -9.95 15.86
N THR A 100 5.82 -9.28 16.47
CA THR A 100 4.65 -9.97 17.05
C THR A 100 3.56 -10.23 15.99
N VAL A 101 2.83 -11.33 16.14
CA VAL A 101 1.63 -11.61 15.32
C VAL A 101 0.59 -10.49 15.48
N ALA A 102 0.47 -9.93 16.68
CA ALA A 102 -0.44 -8.82 16.94
C ALA A 102 -0.11 -7.59 16.07
N THR A 103 1.17 -7.17 16.01
CA THR A 103 1.61 -6.08 15.14
C THR A 103 1.42 -6.43 13.66
N ALA A 104 1.79 -7.65 13.26
CA ALA A 104 1.63 -8.10 11.88
C ALA A 104 0.18 -8.02 11.41
N LEU A 105 -0.79 -8.47 12.22
CA LEU A 105 -2.20 -8.42 11.88
C LEU A 105 -2.80 -7.01 12.00
N ALA A 106 -2.48 -6.28 13.07
CA ALA A 106 -3.08 -4.98 13.35
C ALA A 106 -2.61 -3.90 12.37
N VAL A 107 -1.33 -3.89 11.99
CA VAL A 107 -0.76 -2.89 11.08
C VAL A 107 -0.88 -3.36 9.63
N HIS A 108 -0.27 -4.50 9.32
CA HIS A 108 -0.13 -4.95 7.93
C HIS A 108 -1.32 -5.76 7.46
N GLY A 109 -1.86 -6.65 8.29
CA GLY A 109 -3.08 -7.41 7.98
C GLY A 109 -4.29 -6.51 7.74
N SER A 110 -4.48 -5.47 8.56
CA SER A 110 -5.55 -4.49 8.36
C SER A 110 -5.39 -3.71 7.06
N ALA A 111 -4.16 -3.30 6.72
CA ALA A 111 -3.86 -2.65 5.44
C ALA A 111 -4.15 -3.58 4.25
N ALA A 112 -3.75 -4.86 4.33
CA ALA A 112 -4.06 -5.84 3.29
C ALA A 112 -5.57 -6.01 3.07
N VAL A 113 -6.35 -6.15 4.14
CA VAL A 113 -7.82 -6.25 4.06
C VAL A 113 -8.41 -5.01 3.40
N LEU A 114 -7.96 -3.82 3.80
CA LEU A 114 -8.44 -2.55 3.23
C LEU A 114 -8.15 -2.47 1.73
N VAL A 115 -6.92 -2.77 1.30
CA VAL A 115 -6.51 -2.70 -0.12
C VAL A 115 -7.30 -3.73 -0.95
N VAL A 116 -7.47 -4.96 -0.46
CA VAL A 116 -8.29 -5.99 -1.13
C VAL A 116 -9.75 -5.55 -1.24
N ALA A 117 -10.33 -4.95 -0.19
CA ALA A 117 -11.70 -4.44 -0.22
C ALA A 117 -11.87 -3.31 -1.25
N ILE A 118 -10.91 -2.38 -1.33
CA ILE A 118 -10.92 -1.29 -2.33
C ILE A 118 -10.82 -1.87 -3.74
N ALA A 119 -9.91 -2.81 -3.98
CA ALA A 119 -9.77 -3.49 -5.26
C ALA A 119 -11.05 -4.22 -5.67
N GLY A 120 -11.67 -4.96 -4.74
CA GLY A 120 -12.96 -5.63 -4.95
C GLY A 120 -14.06 -4.65 -5.33
N SER A 121 -14.15 -3.50 -4.65
CA SER A 121 -15.11 -2.45 -4.96
C SER A 121 -14.90 -1.82 -6.34
N LEU A 122 -13.64 -1.57 -6.73
CA LEU A 122 -13.27 -1.07 -8.06
C LEU A 122 -13.67 -2.04 -9.17
N LEU A 123 -13.38 -3.34 -8.99
CA LEU A 123 -13.73 -4.39 -9.95
C LEU A 123 -15.26 -4.61 -10.02
N TRP A 124 -15.95 -4.50 -8.89
CA TRP A 124 -17.40 -4.61 -8.83
C TRP A 124 -18.12 -3.45 -9.54
N GLU A 125 -17.62 -2.22 -9.38
CA GLU A 125 -18.11 -1.05 -10.13
C GLU A 125 -18.06 -1.31 -11.64
N GLN A 126 -16.98 -1.91 -12.14
CA GLN A 126 -16.83 -2.20 -13.57
C GLN A 126 -17.80 -3.27 -14.06
N ARG A 127 -18.03 -4.33 -13.27
CA ARG A 127 -19.02 -5.36 -13.63
C ARG A 127 -20.43 -4.78 -13.78
N ARG A 128 -20.83 -3.87 -12.89
CA ARG A 128 -22.14 -3.18 -12.96
C ARG A 128 -22.27 -2.20 -14.12
N ALA A 129 -21.17 -1.64 -14.62
CA ALA A 129 -21.20 -0.73 -15.75
C ALA A 129 -21.34 -1.45 -17.10
N THR A 130 -21.02 -2.75 -17.14
CA THR A 130 -21.08 -3.60 -18.34
C THR A 130 -22.28 -4.55 -18.39
N ALA A 131 -23.08 -4.61 -17.33
CA ALA A 131 -24.31 -5.40 -17.23
C ALA A 131 -25.53 -4.51 -17.49
#